data_AF-A0A1I1XMX1-F1
#
_entry.id   AF-A0A1I1XMX1-F1
#
_cell.length_a   1.000
_cell.length_b   1.000
_cell.length_c   1.000
_cell.angle_alpha   90.00
_cell.angle_beta   90.00
_cell.angle_gamma   90.00
#
_symmetry.space_group_name_H-M   'P 1'
#
loop_
_entity.id
_entity.type
_entity.pdbx_description
1 polymer ?
#
loop_
_entity_poly.entity_id
_entity_poly.type
_entity_poly.pdbx_seq_one_letter_code
_entity_poly.pdbx_strand_id
1 'polypeptide(L)'
;MKKRLTLTVGFIGLVVLSSFVIDPPNPVVGRWRQQIDGATLRFNFRPDGTYDGFVNGKSYLTGRYYVRQDTIGVTDGKCNPTYFGSYRLQFLNSDSVRFTAILDTCRDRRETVPTLALGRVTTGKP
;
A
#
# COMPACT_ATOMS: atom_id res chain seq x y z
N MET A 1 -35.55 -24.50 57.90
CA MET A 1 -34.99 -23.33 57.19
C MET A 1 -33.59 -23.64 56.66
N LYS A 2 -33.38 -23.31 55.37
CA LYS A 2 -32.11 -23.08 54.63
C LYS A 2 -31.09 -24.23 54.48
N LYS A 3 -31.20 -24.93 53.33
CA LYS A 3 -30.14 -25.71 52.66
C LYS A 3 -28.99 -24.77 52.27
N ARG A 4 -27.74 -25.11 52.60
CA ARG A 4 -26.55 -24.41 52.08
C ARG A 4 -25.95 -25.24 50.95
N LEU A 5 -26.13 -24.76 49.73
CA LEU A 5 -25.48 -25.30 48.54
C LEU A 5 -24.14 -24.56 48.41
N THR A 6 -23.03 -25.24 48.68
CA THR A 6 -21.69 -24.66 48.50
C THR A 6 -21.29 -24.83 47.05
N LEU A 7 -21.42 -23.77 46.25
CA LEU A 7 -20.99 -23.73 44.87
C LEU A 7 -19.48 -23.46 44.85
N THR A 8 -18.67 -24.49 44.59
CA THR A 8 -17.24 -24.34 44.30
C THR A 8 -17.06 -23.57 42.99
N VAL A 9 -16.62 -22.33 43.10
CA VAL A 9 -16.26 -21.45 41.97
C VAL A 9 -15.02 -22.02 41.29
N GLY A 10 -15.23 -22.78 40.21
CA GLY A 10 -14.18 -23.19 39.30
C GLY A 10 -13.71 -21.98 38.48
N PHE A 11 -12.53 -21.48 38.79
CA PHE A 11 -11.87 -20.41 38.05
C PHE A 11 -11.34 -20.99 36.72
N ILE A 12 -12.18 -20.97 35.67
CA ILE A 12 -11.76 -21.31 34.31
C ILE A 12 -10.90 -20.14 33.81
N GLY A 13 -9.58 -20.33 33.85
CA GLY A 13 -8.61 -19.40 33.27
C GLY A 13 -8.78 -19.36 31.76
N LEU A 14 -9.40 -18.31 31.25
CA LEU A 14 -9.49 -18.00 29.83
C LEU A 14 -8.12 -17.46 29.37
N VAL A 15 -7.28 -18.35 28.85
CA VAL A 15 -6.03 -17.96 28.17
C VAL A 15 -6.42 -17.28 26.86
N VAL A 16 -6.41 -15.94 26.86
CA VAL A 16 -6.60 -15.13 25.66
C VAL A 16 -5.35 -15.29 24.81
N LEU A 17 -5.39 -16.25 23.87
CA LEU A 17 -4.44 -16.35 22.77
C LEU A 17 -4.62 -15.09 21.90
N SER A 18 -3.86 -14.04 22.20
CA SER A 18 -3.73 -12.89 21.30
C SER A 18 -2.96 -13.37 20.07
N SER A 19 -3.71 -13.80 19.05
CA SER A 19 -3.16 -13.99 17.71
C SER A 19 -2.65 -12.63 17.25
N PHE A 20 -1.34 -12.38 17.37
CA PHE A 20 -0.68 -11.29 16.69
C PHE A 20 -0.81 -11.59 15.20
N VAL A 21 -1.86 -11.05 14.57
CA VAL A 21 -1.97 -11.02 13.12
C VAL A 21 -0.89 -10.06 12.65
N ILE A 22 0.28 -10.59 12.33
CA ILE A 22 1.30 -9.86 11.59
C ILE A 22 0.68 -9.64 10.21
N ASP A 23 0.19 -8.43 9.94
CA ASP A 23 -0.26 -8.07 8.61
C ASP A 23 0.87 -8.40 7.63
N PRO A 24 0.59 -9.13 6.54
CA PRO A 24 1.62 -9.46 5.57
C PRO A 24 2.26 -8.15 5.06
N PRO A 25 3.58 -8.12 4.85
CA PRO A 25 4.27 -6.91 4.42
C PRO A 25 3.60 -6.33 3.17
N ASN A 26 3.29 -5.04 3.20
CA ASN A 26 2.63 -4.38 2.07
C ASN A 26 3.45 -4.61 0.78
N PRO A 27 2.89 -5.31 -0.22
CA PRO A 27 3.65 -5.77 -1.39
C PRO A 27 4.08 -4.61 -2.31
N VAL A 28 3.57 -3.39 -2.09
CA VAL A 28 3.97 -2.18 -2.81
C VAL A 28 5.22 -1.54 -2.22
N VAL A 29 5.57 -1.80 -0.95
CA VAL A 29 6.77 -1.20 -0.32
C VAL A 29 8.02 -1.57 -1.13
N GLY A 30 8.82 -0.55 -1.45
CA GLY A 30 10.03 -0.70 -2.24
C GLY A 30 10.18 0.37 -3.33
N ARG A 31 11.16 0.13 -4.21
CA ARG A 31 11.48 0.99 -5.34
C ARG A 31 10.97 0.38 -6.62
N TRP A 32 10.36 1.21 -7.46
CA TRP A 32 9.69 0.81 -8.68
C TRP A 32 10.07 1.74 -9.81
N ARG A 33 10.15 1.23 -11.03
CA ARG A 33 10.61 1.98 -12.20
C ARG A 33 9.87 1.55 -13.46
N GLN A 34 9.68 2.50 -14.37
CA GLN A 34 9.25 2.27 -15.74
C GLN A 34 10.02 3.22 -16.67
N GLN A 35 10.28 2.76 -17.89
CA GLN A 35 10.75 3.62 -18.98
C GLN A 35 9.61 3.82 -19.97
N ILE A 36 9.34 5.09 -20.33
CA ILE A 36 8.32 5.49 -21.31
C ILE A 36 8.89 6.64 -22.11
N ASP A 37 8.92 6.54 -23.44
CA ASP A 37 9.30 7.62 -24.36
C ASP A 37 10.61 8.34 -23.99
N GLY A 38 11.65 7.58 -23.63
CA GLY A 38 12.95 8.11 -23.22
C GLY A 38 13.01 8.71 -21.81
N ALA A 39 11.87 8.78 -21.10
CA ALA A 39 11.81 9.16 -19.70
C ALA A 39 11.87 7.94 -18.78
N THR A 40 12.61 8.07 -17.68
CA THR A 40 12.61 7.10 -16.58
C THR A 40 11.75 7.62 -15.44
N LEU A 41 10.63 6.96 -15.20
CA LEU A 41 9.78 7.17 -14.04
C LEU A 41 10.26 6.25 -12.91
N ARG A 42 10.41 6.79 -11.70
CA ARG A 42 10.74 6.00 -10.52
C ARG A 42 9.86 6.40 -9.35
N PHE A 43 9.38 5.41 -8.61
CA PHE A 43 8.59 5.60 -7.39
C PHE A 43 9.25 4.87 -6.22
N ASN A 44 9.34 5.51 -5.06
CA ASN A 44 9.81 4.89 -3.83
C ASN A 44 8.67 4.88 -2.81
N PHE A 45 8.06 3.72 -2.56
CA PHE A 45 7.00 3.55 -1.56
C PHE A 45 7.61 3.07 -0.23
N ARG A 46 7.35 3.82 0.84
CA ARG A 46 7.92 3.59 2.18
C ARG A 46 6.92 2.90 3.11
N PRO A 47 7.40 2.12 4.11
CA PRO A 47 6.53 1.46 5.09
C PRO A 47 5.61 2.40 5.88
N ASP A 48 5.98 3.68 6.00
CA ASP A 48 5.20 4.71 6.72
C ASP A 48 3.98 5.25 5.94
N GLY A 49 3.72 4.73 4.74
CA GLY A 49 2.62 5.19 3.89
C GLY A 49 2.93 6.47 3.12
N THR A 50 4.20 6.84 2.96
CA THR A 50 4.64 7.93 2.08
C THR A 50 5.32 7.40 0.82
N TYR A 51 5.32 8.20 -0.25
CA TYR A 51 6.07 7.87 -1.44
C TYR A 51 6.61 9.11 -2.16
N ASP A 52 7.67 8.91 -2.94
CA ASP A 52 8.20 9.93 -3.85
C ASP A 52 8.20 9.42 -5.29
N GLY A 53 7.86 10.32 -6.21
CA GLY A 53 7.95 10.12 -7.65
C GLY A 53 9.07 10.95 -8.25
N PHE A 54 9.83 10.35 -9.16
CA PHE A 54 10.95 10.97 -9.87
C PHE A 54 10.78 10.79 -11.37
N VAL A 55 11.17 11.82 -12.12
CA VAL A 55 11.29 11.77 -13.59
C VAL A 55 12.73 12.06 -13.94
N ASN A 56 13.40 11.13 -14.63
CA ASN A 56 14.82 11.24 -15.00
C ASN A 56 15.73 11.57 -13.81
N GLY A 57 15.45 10.95 -12.66
CA GLY A 57 16.21 11.14 -11.42
C GLY A 57 15.88 12.40 -10.62
N LYS A 58 15.15 13.37 -11.20
CA LYS A 58 14.73 14.60 -10.50
C LYS A 58 13.43 14.36 -9.73
N SER A 59 13.34 14.91 -8.52
CA SER A 59 12.11 14.86 -7.72
C SER A 59 10.96 15.51 -8.50
N TYR A 60 9.82 14.84 -8.57
CA TYR A 60 8.67 15.29 -9.35
C TYR A 60 7.42 15.45 -8.49
N LEU A 61 7.20 14.55 -7.53
CA LEU A 61 6.11 14.63 -6.57
C LEU A 61 6.46 13.86 -5.29
N THR A 62 5.74 14.19 -4.22
CA THR A 62 5.70 13.44 -2.98
C THR A 62 4.25 13.29 -2.55
N GLY A 63 3.95 12.24 -1.81
CA GLY A 63 2.58 11.86 -1.55
C GLY A 63 2.41 10.85 -0.43
N ARG A 64 1.15 10.54 -0.14
CA ARG A 64 0.75 9.50 0.81
C ARG A 64 0.04 8.39 0.09
N TYR A 65 0.15 7.18 0.61
CA TYR A 65 -0.54 6.02 0.08
C TYR A 65 -0.99 5.08 1.19
N TYR A 66 -1.99 4.26 0.87
CA TYR A 66 -2.35 3.08 1.64
C TYR A 66 -2.56 1.92 0.69
N VAL A 67 -2.45 0.70 1.21
CA VAL A 67 -2.86 -0.52 0.49
C VAL A 67 -3.81 -1.31 1.36
N ARG A 68 -4.95 -1.70 0.80
CA ARG A 68 -5.92 -2.61 1.42
C ARG A 68 -6.28 -3.66 0.39
N GLN A 69 -5.90 -4.91 0.65
CA GLN A 69 -6.06 -6.02 -0.29
C GLN A 69 -5.42 -5.69 -1.65
N ASP A 70 -6.23 -5.61 -2.71
CA ASP A 70 -5.83 -5.31 -4.08
C ASP A 70 -6.06 -3.83 -4.43
N THR A 71 -6.29 -2.96 -3.46
CA THR A 71 -6.58 -1.53 -3.70
C THR A 71 -5.49 -0.66 -3.09
N ILE A 72 -4.93 0.23 -3.90
CA ILE A 72 -4.07 1.32 -3.45
C ILE A 72 -4.84 2.64 -3.51
N GLY A 73 -4.73 3.42 -2.44
CA GLY A 73 -5.09 4.83 -2.47
C GLY A 73 -3.83 5.68 -2.54
N VAL A 74 -3.83 6.75 -3.35
CA VAL A 74 -2.71 7.70 -3.45
C VAL A 74 -3.15 9.16 -3.37
N THR A 75 -2.35 10.00 -2.74
CA THR A 75 -2.46 11.47 -2.73
C THR A 75 -1.11 12.06 -3.08
N ASP A 76 -1.10 13.27 -3.63
CA ASP A 76 0.11 14.04 -3.91
C ASP A 76 -0.22 15.53 -3.97
N GLY A 77 0.83 16.35 -3.91
CA GLY A 77 0.71 17.82 -3.92
C GLY A 77 0.34 18.45 -5.28
N LYS A 78 0.34 17.70 -6.39
CA LYS A 78 -0.08 18.22 -7.71
C LYS A 78 -1.59 18.15 -7.91
N CYS A 79 -2.21 17.18 -7.26
CA CYS A 79 -3.66 17.04 -7.20
C CYS A 79 -4.19 17.74 -5.95
N ASN A 80 -4.58 16.96 -4.94
CA ASN A 80 -5.03 17.43 -3.64
C ASN A 80 -4.42 16.50 -2.57
N PRO A 81 -3.65 17.03 -1.61
CA PRO A 81 -2.97 16.21 -0.62
C PRO A 81 -3.92 15.49 0.35
N THR A 82 -5.19 15.89 0.45
CA THR A 82 -6.18 15.29 1.35
C THR A 82 -7.11 14.27 0.66
N TYR A 83 -7.13 14.24 -0.68
CA TYR A 83 -7.98 13.34 -1.44
C TYR A 83 -7.19 12.15 -2.01
N PHE A 84 -7.61 10.94 -1.62
CA PHE A 84 -7.06 9.69 -2.14
C PHE A 84 -7.76 9.27 -3.42
N GLY A 85 -7.02 9.28 -4.53
CA GLY A 85 -7.39 8.55 -5.73
C GLY A 85 -7.19 7.05 -5.50
N SER A 86 -8.17 6.22 -5.86
CA SER A 86 -8.19 4.78 -5.61
C SER A 86 -8.01 3.99 -6.89
N TYR A 87 -7.12 3.01 -6.84
CA TYR A 87 -6.72 2.16 -7.96
C TYR A 87 -6.63 0.70 -7.52
N ARG A 88 -7.02 -0.21 -8.42
CA ARG A 88 -6.77 -1.64 -8.25
C ARG A 88 -5.34 -1.97 -8.64
N LEU A 89 -4.61 -2.63 -7.74
CA LEU A 89 -3.30 -3.23 -7.95
C LEU A 89 -3.46 -4.58 -8.63
N GLN A 90 -2.73 -4.79 -9.72
CA GLN A 90 -2.63 -6.08 -10.39
C GLN A 90 -1.16 -6.46 -10.50
N PHE A 91 -0.70 -7.34 -9.63
CA PHE A 91 0.65 -7.90 -9.71
C PHE A 91 0.69 -8.97 -10.80
N LEU A 92 1.53 -8.77 -11.81
CA LEU A 92 1.80 -9.80 -12.82
C LEU A 92 2.76 -10.86 -12.27
N ASN A 93 3.66 -10.43 -11.37
CA ASN A 93 4.52 -11.23 -10.52
C ASN A 93 4.98 -10.36 -9.33
N SER A 94 5.88 -10.86 -8.47
CA SER A 94 6.41 -10.12 -7.31
C SER A 94 7.13 -8.81 -7.67
N ASP A 95 7.61 -8.70 -8.90
CA ASP A 95 8.44 -7.62 -9.40
C ASP A 95 7.75 -6.76 -10.46
N SER A 96 6.45 -6.95 -10.71
CA SER A 96 5.72 -6.19 -11.73
C SER A 96 4.29 -5.92 -11.31
N VAL A 97 3.88 -4.66 -11.34
CA VAL A 97 2.53 -4.22 -10.94
C VAL A 97 1.93 -3.25 -11.95
N ARG A 98 0.64 -3.40 -12.19
CA ARG A 98 -0.21 -2.47 -12.96
C ARG A 98 -1.30 -1.88 -12.07
N PHE A 99 -1.80 -0.74 -12.49
CA PHE A 99 -2.84 0.01 -11.79
C PHE A 99 -4.06 0.17 -12.69
N THR A 100 -5.25 -0.01 -12.15
CA THR A 100 -6.51 0.27 -12.85
C THR A 100 -7.33 1.24 -12.03
N ALA A 101 -7.79 2.35 -12.63
CA ALA A 101 -8.58 3.34 -11.91
C ALA A 101 -9.88 2.71 -11.37
N ILE A 102 -10.16 2.96 -10.09
CA ILE A 102 -11.47 2.69 -9.47
C ILE A 102 -12.22 4.03 -9.36
N LEU A 103 -11.60 4.99 -8.68
CA LEU A 103 -12.17 6.32 -8.47
C LEU A 103 -11.04 7.33 -8.26
N ASP A 104 -10.92 8.31 -9.13
CA ASP A 104 -10.05 9.47 -8.91
C ASP A 104 -10.67 10.71 -9.55
N THR A 105 -10.75 11.81 -8.82
CA THR A 105 -11.23 13.09 -9.34
C THR A 105 -10.12 13.93 -9.96
N CYS A 106 -8.85 13.63 -9.67
CA CYS A 106 -7.73 14.33 -10.26
C CYS A 106 -7.47 13.87 -11.70
N ARG A 107 -7.54 14.82 -12.64
CA ARG A 107 -7.38 14.55 -14.07
C ARG A 107 -6.01 13.93 -14.39
N ASP A 108 -4.93 14.56 -13.95
CA ASP A 108 -3.56 14.13 -14.28
C ASP A 108 -3.28 12.70 -13.83
N ARG A 109 -3.73 12.32 -12.62
CA ARG A 109 -3.60 10.96 -12.11
C ARG A 109 -4.50 9.96 -12.85
N ARG A 110 -5.73 10.34 -13.22
CA ARG A 110 -6.60 9.45 -14.03
C ARG A 110 -5.99 9.13 -15.39
N GLU A 111 -5.32 10.10 -16.01
CA GLU A 111 -4.70 9.93 -17.32
C GLU A 111 -3.37 9.17 -17.21
N THR A 112 -2.61 9.39 -16.13
CA THR A 112 -1.25 8.84 -16.00
C THR A 112 -1.21 7.48 -15.29
N VAL A 113 -1.88 7.32 -14.14
CA VAL A 113 -1.69 6.12 -13.30
C VAL A 113 -2.08 4.82 -14.02
N PRO A 114 -3.19 4.74 -14.78
CA PRO A 114 -3.55 3.52 -15.50
C PRO A 114 -2.59 3.13 -16.63
N THR A 115 -1.74 4.03 -17.12
CA THR A 115 -0.72 3.71 -18.13
C THR A 115 0.56 3.12 -17.50
N LEU A 116 0.66 3.15 -16.17
CA LEU A 116 1.83 2.66 -15.46
C LEU A 116 1.85 1.12 -15.40
N ALA A 117 2.99 0.57 -15.78
CA ALA A 117 3.37 -0.82 -15.57
C ALA A 117 4.77 -0.81 -14.94
N LEU A 118 4.80 -0.82 -13.61
CA LEU A 118 6.03 -0.59 -12.87
C LEU A 118 6.75 -1.92 -12.60
N GLY A 119 8.06 -1.93 -12.87
CA GLY A 119 8.96 -3.01 -12.48
C GLY A 119 9.68 -2.70 -11.17
N ARG A 120 9.82 -3.69 -10.29
CA ARG A 120 10.55 -3.55 -9.02
C ARG A 120 12.03 -3.37 -9.31
N VAL A 121 12.65 -2.40 -8.66
CA VAL A 121 14.10 -2.19 -8.71
C VAL A 121 14.71 -3.07 -7.64
N THR A 122 15.10 -4.29 -8.00
CA THR A 122 15.94 -5.13 -7.15
C THR A 122 17.33 -4.50 -7.07
N THR A 123 17.94 -4.52 -5.90
CA THR A 123 19.37 -4.23 -5.76
C THR A 123 20.13 -5.39 -6.38
N GLY A 124 20.26 -5.38 -7.71
CA GLY A 124 21.35 -6.08 -8.38
C GLY A 124 22.65 -5.42 -7.94
N LYS A 125 23.56 -6.24 -7.42
CA LYS A 125 24.97 -5.94 -7.12
C LYS A 125 25.59 -5.10 -8.26
N PRO A 126 26.48 -4.13 -7.95
CA PRO A 126 27.14 -3.31 -8.96
C PRO A 126 27.76 -4.13 -10.10
#